data_AF-B4D7I6-F1
#
_entry.id   AF-B4D7I6-F1
#
_cell.length_a   1.000
_cell.length_b   1.000
_cell.length_c   1.000
_cell.angle_alpha   90.00
_cell.angle_beta   90.00
_cell.angle_gamma   90.00
#
_symmetry.space_group_name_H-M   'P 1'
#
loop_
_entity.id
_entity.type
_entity.pdbx_description
1 polymer ?
#
loop_
_entity_poly.entity_id
_entity_poly.type
_entity_poly.pdbx_seq_one_letter_code
_entity_poly.pdbx_strand_id
1 'polypeptide(L)'
;MTFQVHRYRKTWNIGDAIQTIALERLLPAVSYVWRDLDTPAEDIPFIVNGWLGNNQPPVTNPNCLFAGVYVHSNEHNYRWIGNSRFSEVGARDPATVMWCADRKIRATLIGCATLSFDPYTGPRSGIYAVDAKGAEGTAICHDIGDMEWDAQLSLARELLQRYRCAELVTTSRLHVALPCLAFGTPVIIQDPMRWGNRERNRRFSILDAVGARYDTPFVQDVSAWRQRYISFLERHLGIRITPRPFV
;
A
#
# COMPACT_ATOMS: atom_id res chain seq x y z
N MET A 1 11.91 -18.54 6.82
CA MET A 1 10.62 -18.24 7.46
C MET A 1 9.68 -17.72 6.39
N THR A 2 8.46 -18.24 6.34
CA THR A 2 7.41 -17.84 5.38
C THR A 2 6.39 -16.95 6.08
N PHE A 3 5.81 -16.01 5.34
CA PHE A 3 4.80 -15.07 5.83
C PHE A 3 3.58 -15.12 4.91
N GLN A 4 2.39 -14.95 5.47
CA GLN A 4 1.18 -14.81 4.66
C GLN A 4 0.99 -13.34 4.25
N VAL A 5 0.50 -13.10 3.03
CA VAL A 5 0.10 -11.79 2.51
C VAL A 5 -1.18 -11.90 1.69
N HIS A 6 -1.88 -10.79 1.48
CA HIS A 6 -3.12 -10.82 0.71
C HIS A 6 -2.90 -11.07 -0.79
N ARG A 7 -3.82 -11.84 -1.37
CA ARG A 7 -4.14 -11.87 -2.82
C ARG A 7 -5.61 -11.55 -3.05
N TYR A 8 -5.96 -11.17 -4.28
CA TYR A 8 -7.26 -10.57 -4.61
C TYR A 8 -7.86 -11.15 -5.88
N ARG A 9 -9.14 -11.55 -5.86
CA ARG A 9 -9.87 -12.12 -7.02
C ARG A 9 -11.05 -11.28 -7.52
N LYS A 10 -11.49 -10.30 -6.73
CA LYS A 10 -12.64 -9.44 -7.01
C LYS A 10 -12.27 -7.97 -6.78
N THR A 11 -11.04 -7.64 -7.17
CA THR A 11 -10.58 -6.25 -7.17
C THR A 11 -10.47 -5.79 -8.60
N TRP A 12 -11.03 -4.61 -8.87
CA TRP A 12 -10.85 -3.91 -10.12
C TRP A 12 -9.67 -2.94 -10.04
N ASN A 13 -8.81 -3.03 -9.00
CA ASN A 13 -7.76 -2.06 -8.76
C ASN A 13 -6.39 -2.73 -8.66
N ILE A 14 -5.54 -2.50 -9.66
CA ILE A 14 -4.17 -3.02 -9.69
C ILE A 14 -3.30 -2.54 -8.51
N GLY A 15 -3.70 -1.45 -7.85
CA GLY A 15 -3.04 -0.95 -6.65
C GLY A 15 -2.95 -1.97 -5.51
N ASP A 16 -3.89 -2.91 -5.43
CA ASP A 16 -3.85 -3.99 -4.44
C ASP A 16 -2.68 -4.95 -4.72
N ALA A 17 -2.45 -5.31 -6.00
CA ALA A 17 -1.31 -6.12 -6.41
C ALA A 17 0.03 -5.40 -6.21
N ILE A 18 0.09 -4.09 -6.48
CA ILE A 18 1.27 -3.26 -6.22
C ILE A 18 1.67 -3.30 -4.74
N GLN A 19 0.68 -3.25 -3.85
CA GLN A 19 0.90 -3.37 -2.41
C GLN A 19 1.44 -4.75 -2.01
N THR A 20 0.94 -5.84 -2.60
CA THR A 20 1.46 -7.18 -2.35
C THR A 20 2.89 -7.35 -2.86
N ILE A 21 3.21 -6.82 -4.05
CA ILE A 21 4.59 -6.81 -4.59
C ILE A 21 5.55 -6.08 -3.64
N ALA A 22 5.13 -4.99 -3.01
CA ALA A 22 5.96 -4.31 -2.03
C ALA A 22 6.28 -5.20 -0.81
N LEU A 23 5.27 -5.92 -0.28
CA LEU A 23 5.49 -6.87 0.82
C LEU A 23 6.37 -8.05 0.40
N GLU A 24 6.15 -8.62 -0.78
CA GLU A 24 7.00 -9.66 -1.35
C GLU A 24 8.46 -9.23 -1.37
N ARG A 25 8.77 -7.98 -1.68
CA ARG A 25 10.16 -7.54 -1.69
C ARG A 25 10.78 -7.45 -0.29
N LEU A 26 9.99 -7.11 0.71
CA LEU A 26 10.46 -6.97 2.09
C LEU A 26 10.58 -8.29 2.84
N LEU A 27 9.73 -9.26 2.52
CA LEU A 27 9.62 -10.51 3.28
C LEU A 27 10.49 -11.63 2.67
N PRO A 28 11.19 -12.44 3.49
CA PRO A 28 12.04 -13.53 3.01
C PRO A 28 11.34 -14.52 2.07
N ALA A 29 10.12 -14.93 2.41
CA ALA A 29 9.27 -15.78 1.59
C ALA A 29 7.80 -15.48 1.90
N VAL A 30 6.93 -15.55 0.89
CA VAL A 30 5.49 -15.31 1.07
C VAL A 30 4.64 -16.47 0.59
N SER A 31 3.51 -16.68 1.25
CA SER A 31 2.36 -17.42 0.75
C SER A 31 1.16 -16.48 0.69
N TYR A 32 0.19 -16.80 -0.17
CA TYR A 32 -0.95 -15.90 -0.41
C TYR A 32 -2.22 -16.38 0.28
N VAL A 33 -2.98 -15.43 0.82
CA VAL A 33 -4.29 -15.63 1.44
C VAL A 33 -5.31 -14.79 0.68
N TRP A 34 -6.36 -15.41 0.15
CA TRP A 34 -7.46 -14.66 -0.47
C TRP A 34 -8.17 -13.82 0.58
N ARG A 35 -8.16 -12.48 0.39
CA ARG A 35 -8.78 -11.53 1.33
C ARG A 35 -10.23 -11.89 1.68
N ASP A 36 -11.00 -12.34 0.71
CA ASP A 36 -12.45 -12.52 0.85
C ASP A 36 -12.88 -13.99 1.02
N LEU A 37 -11.95 -14.95 1.16
CA LEU A 37 -12.28 -16.38 1.12
C LEU A 37 -11.54 -17.24 2.16
N ASP A 38 -10.28 -16.93 2.42
CA ASP A 38 -9.42 -17.85 3.15
C ASP A 38 -9.38 -17.47 4.64
N THR A 39 -9.40 -18.49 5.50
CA THR A 39 -8.91 -18.33 6.87
C THR A 39 -7.39 -18.50 6.82
N PRO A 40 -6.60 -17.47 7.18
CA PRO A 40 -5.14 -17.57 7.19
C PRO A 40 -4.68 -18.65 8.17
N ALA A 41 -3.61 -19.37 7.84
CA ALA A 41 -3.00 -20.37 8.73
C ALA A 41 -2.53 -19.72 10.05
N GLU A 42 -2.89 -20.29 11.19
CA GLU A 42 -2.64 -19.69 12.51
C GLU A 42 -1.16 -19.67 12.91
N ASP A 43 -0.40 -20.66 12.47
CA ASP A 43 1.03 -20.84 12.76
C ASP A 43 1.95 -19.97 11.90
N ILE A 44 1.46 -19.43 10.78
CA ILE A 44 2.23 -18.57 9.87
C ILE A 44 1.82 -17.10 10.08
N PRO A 45 2.74 -16.17 10.42
CA PRO A 45 2.38 -14.77 10.59
C PRO A 45 1.79 -14.17 9.32
N PHE A 46 0.65 -13.52 9.47
CA PHE A 46 -0.08 -12.87 8.40
C PHE A 46 0.16 -11.36 8.42
N ILE A 47 0.80 -10.84 7.38
CA ILE A 47 1.06 -9.41 7.22
C ILE A 47 -0.13 -8.78 6.50
N VAL A 48 -1.00 -8.14 7.27
CA VAL A 48 -2.22 -7.51 6.77
C VAL A 48 -1.88 -6.07 6.35
N ASN A 49 -2.11 -5.72 5.07
CA ASN A 49 -1.86 -4.39 4.54
C ASN A 49 -3.03 -3.85 3.71
N GLY A 50 -2.99 -2.54 3.43
CA GLY A 50 -3.97 -1.90 2.55
C GLY A 50 -5.25 -1.49 3.24
N TRP A 51 -6.32 -1.38 2.45
CA TRP A 51 -7.59 -0.89 2.97
C TRP A 51 -8.39 -2.01 3.65
N LEU A 52 -8.62 -1.84 4.95
CA LEU A 52 -9.50 -2.70 5.73
C LEU A 52 -10.96 -2.29 5.52
N GLY A 53 -11.51 -2.65 4.35
CA GLY A 53 -12.92 -2.49 4.02
C GLY A 53 -13.83 -3.47 4.78
N ASN A 54 -15.05 -3.67 4.29
CA ASN A 54 -16.04 -4.56 4.93
C ASN A 54 -15.89 -6.06 4.57
N ASN A 55 -15.09 -6.38 3.55
CA ASN A 55 -14.83 -7.75 3.11
C ASN A 55 -13.46 -8.20 3.62
N GLN A 56 -13.38 -8.57 4.89
CA GLN A 56 -12.17 -9.09 5.52
C GLN A 56 -12.33 -10.58 5.86
N PRO A 57 -11.23 -11.33 5.94
CA PRO A 57 -11.30 -12.74 6.32
C PRO A 57 -11.88 -12.88 7.74
N PRO A 58 -12.50 -14.02 8.06
CA PRO A 58 -13.08 -14.25 9.38
C PRO A 58 -12.01 -14.09 10.48
N VAL A 59 -12.40 -13.41 11.56
CA VAL A 59 -11.56 -12.85 12.66
C VAL A 59 -10.89 -13.87 13.58
N THR A 60 -10.57 -15.07 13.12
CA THR A 60 -10.13 -16.15 14.00
C THR A 60 -8.63 -16.23 14.22
N ASN A 61 -7.81 -15.67 13.32
CA ASN A 61 -6.36 -15.83 13.40
C ASN A 61 -5.70 -14.74 14.29
N PRO A 62 -5.06 -15.11 15.41
CA PRO A 62 -4.37 -14.15 16.27
C PRO A 62 -3.00 -13.71 15.74
N ASN A 63 -2.47 -14.34 14.70
CA ASN A 63 -1.13 -14.10 14.17
C ASN A 63 -1.10 -13.04 13.05
N CYS A 64 -1.95 -12.01 13.15
CA CYS A 64 -2.10 -10.95 12.15
C CYS A 64 -1.31 -9.67 12.52
N LEU A 65 -0.20 -9.40 11.86
CA LEU A 65 0.49 -8.11 11.98
C LEU A 65 -0.11 -7.12 10.98
N PHE A 66 -0.83 -6.12 11.49
CA PHE A 66 -1.35 -5.02 10.67
C PHE A 66 -0.22 -4.04 10.36
N ALA A 67 0.19 -3.96 9.10
CA ALA A 67 1.30 -3.13 8.64
C ALA A 67 0.89 -2.35 7.39
N GLY A 68 0.82 -1.01 7.51
CA GLY A 68 0.44 -0.12 6.42
C GLY A 68 -1.04 -0.20 6.08
N VAL A 69 -1.89 -0.28 7.11
CA VAL A 69 -3.34 -0.38 6.95
C VAL A 69 -4.04 0.97 7.00
N TYR A 70 -5.07 1.10 6.17
CA TYR A 70 -6.10 2.12 6.32
C TYR A 70 -7.37 1.49 6.86
N VAL A 71 -7.84 2.00 7.99
CA VAL A 71 -9.08 1.54 8.62
C VAL A 71 -9.92 2.74 9.02
N HIS A 72 -11.20 2.65 8.68
CA HIS A 72 -12.22 3.64 9.04
C HIS A 72 -13.57 2.99 9.36
N SER A 73 -13.61 1.66 9.48
CA SER A 73 -14.84 0.87 9.51
C SER A 73 -15.16 0.33 10.91
N ASN A 74 -16.17 -0.52 10.95
CA ASN A 74 -16.99 -0.89 12.10
C ASN A 74 -16.35 -1.91 13.05
N GLU A 75 -17.15 -2.38 14.00
CA GLU A 75 -16.85 -3.37 15.05
C GLU A 75 -16.02 -4.59 14.57
N HIS A 76 -16.19 -5.03 13.32
CA HIS A 76 -15.46 -6.19 12.80
C HIS A 76 -13.93 -5.98 12.81
N ASN A 77 -13.45 -4.86 12.26
CA ASN A 77 -12.01 -4.60 12.19
C ASN A 77 -11.43 -4.28 13.57
N TYR A 78 -12.22 -3.66 14.45
CA TYR A 78 -11.83 -3.49 15.85
C TYR A 78 -11.59 -4.84 16.54
N ARG A 79 -12.52 -5.80 16.38
CA ARG A 79 -12.35 -7.16 16.92
C ARG A 79 -11.17 -7.90 16.29
N TRP A 80 -10.98 -7.77 14.97
CA TRP A 80 -9.85 -8.42 14.30
C TRP A 80 -8.51 -7.93 14.86
N ILE A 81 -8.35 -6.61 14.98
CA ILE A 81 -7.16 -6.00 15.56
C ILE A 81 -6.99 -6.44 17.01
N GLY A 82 -8.07 -6.44 17.80
CA GLY A 82 -8.05 -6.87 19.21
C GLY A 82 -7.70 -8.34 19.42
N ASN A 83 -8.00 -9.21 18.45
CA ASN A 83 -7.65 -10.63 18.51
C ASN A 83 -6.18 -10.89 18.15
N SER A 84 -5.47 -9.92 17.57
CA SER A 84 -4.08 -10.09 17.21
C SER A 84 -3.16 -10.16 18.42
N ARG A 85 -2.20 -11.08 18.39
CA ARG A 85 -1.08 -11.16 19.34
C ARG A 85 -0.13 -9.98 19.22
N PHE A 86 -0.14 -9.29 18.07
CA PHE A 86 0.64 -8.08 17.87
C PHE A 86 -0.12 -6.90 18.46
N SER A 87 0.44 -6.33 19.52
CA SER A 87 -0.21 -5.32 20.35
C SER A 87 -0.05 -3.88 19.83
N GLU A 88 0.38 -3.70 18.58
CA GLU A 88 0.51 -2.41 17.91
C GLU A 88 0.12 -2.52 16.43
N VAL A 89 -0.66 -1.55 15.95
CA VAL A 89 -1.04 -1.40 14.55
C VAL A 89 -0.05 -0.49 13.82
N GLY A 90 0.47 -0.96 12.68
CA GLY A 90 1.19 -0.14 11.72
C GLY A 90 0.21 0.65 10.85
N ALA A 91 -0.10 1.87 11.26
CA ALA A 91 -1.01 2.76 10.55
C ALA A 91 -0.38 3.26 9.23
N ARG A 92 -1.14 3.18 8.14
CA ARG A 92 -0.74 3.77 6.86
C ARG A 92 -0.74 5.30 6.91
N ASP A 93 -1.76 5.85 7.55
CA ASP A 93 -2.08 7.27 7.48
C ASP A 93 -2.54 7.83 8.83
N PRO A 94 -2.52 9.16 9.01
CA PRO A 94 -2.95 9.80 10.25
C PRO A 94 -4.41 9.48 10.63
N ALA A 95 -5.28 9.27 9.65
CA ALA A 95 -6.67 8.92 9.92
C ALA A 95 -6.78 7.56 10.64
N THR A 96 -6.00 6.56 10.25
CA THR A 96 -5.91 5.29 10.99
C THR A 96 -5.37 5.49 12.41
N VAL A 97 -4.35 6.34 12.61
CA VAL A 97 -3.80 6.61 13.95
C VAL A 97 -4.89 7.17 14.87
N MET A 98 -5.65 8.16 14.39
CA MET A 98 -6.76 8.74 15.14
C MET A 98 -7.85 7.70 15.43
N TRP A 99 -8.22 6.90 14.43
CA TRP A 99 -9.23 5.85 14.59
C TRP A 99 -8.84 4.82 15.66
N CYS A 100 -7.55 4.45 15.73
CA CYS A 100 -7.00 3.57 16.76
C CYS A 100 -6.97 4.24 18.15
N ALA A 101 -6.55 5.51 18.23
CA ALA A 101 -6.48 6.26 19.48
C ALA A 101 -7.86 6.38 20.16
N ASP A 102 -8.92 6.69 19.39
CA ASP A 102 -10.30 6.75 19.87
C ASP A 102 -10.79 5.42 20.48
N ARG A 103 -10.15 4.31 20.12
CA ARG A 103 -10.46 2.94 20.55
C ARG A 103 -9.43 2.37 21.52
N LYS A 104 -8.49 3.18 22.00
CA LYS A 104 -7.39 2.76 22.88
C LYS A 104 -6.53 1.62 22.29
N ILE A 105 -6.45 1.55 20.96
CA ILE A 105 -5.54 0.66 20.24
C ILE A 105 -4.22 1.41 20.06
N ARG A 106 -3.10 0.76 20.41
CA ARG A 106 -1.77 1.32 20.12
C ARG A 106 -1.53 1.28 18.61
N ALA A 107 -1.12 2.40 18.04
CA ALA A 107 -0.79 2.49 16.64
C ALA A 107 0.40 3.42 16.43
N THR A 108 1.27 3.05 15.49
CA THR A 108 2.38 3.88 15.01
C THR A 108 2.15 4.20 13.54
N LEU A 109 2.37 5.46 13.15
CA LEU A 109 2.33 5.88 11.75
C LEU A 109 3.57 5.36 11.01
N ILE A 110 3.38 4.40 10.11
CA ILE A 110 4.48 3.75 9.37
C ILE A 110 4.43 3.97 7.86
N GLY A 111 3.30 4.44 7.32
CA GLY A 111 3.14 4.66 5.88
C GLY A 111 2.67 3.42 5.12
N CYS A 112 2.70 3.47 3.79
CA CYS A 112 2.33 2.35 2.93
C CYS A 112 3.57 1.50 2.59
N ALA A 113 3.38 0.19 2.43
CA ALA A 113 4.42 -0.72 1.93
C ALA A 113 5.06 -0.21 0.63
N THR A 114 4.30 0.43 -0.24
CA THR A 114 4.80 0.92 -1.54
C THR A 114 5.81 2.07 -1.43
N LEU A 115 5.90 2.73 -0.27
CA LEU A 115 6.96 3.70 0.02
C LEU A 115 8.31 3.02 0.30
N SER A 116 8.35 1.68 0.42
CA SER A 116 9.57 0.93 0.69
C SER A 116 10.33 0.49 -0.56
N PHE A 117 9.85 0.83 -1.76
CA PHE A 117 10.59 0.55 -2.98
C PHE A 117 11.92 1.32 -3.00
N ASP A 118 12.91 0.78 -3.73
CA ASP A 118 14.22 1.43 -3.86
C ASP A 118 14.15 2.68 -4.74
N PRO A 119 14.85 3.76 -4.38
CA PRO A 119 15.09 4.88 -5.27
C PRO A 119 15.68 4.41 -6.60
N TYR A 120 15.27 5.05 -7.69
CA TYR A 120 15.81 4.78 -9.01
C TYR A 120 16.64 5.97 -9.50
N THR A 121 17.91 5.70 -9.80
CA THR A 121 18.89 6.69 -10.26
C THR A 121 19.31 6.47 -11.72
N GLY A 122 18.64 5.56 -12.43
CA GLY A 122 18.93 5.27 -13.84
C GLY A 122 18.25 6.25 -14.80
N PRO A 123 18.42 6.04 -16.13
CA PRO A 123 17.83 6.89 -17.15
C PRO A 123 16.30 6.84 -17.10
N ARG A 124 15.67 8.00 -17.30
CA ARG A 124 14.22 8.14 -17.29
C ARG A 124 13.70 8.43 -18.70
N SER A 125 12.59 7.80 -19.07
CA SER A 125 11.87 8.06 -20.30
C SER A 125 10.37 7.82 -20.11
N GLY A 126 9.57 8.69 -20.69
CA GLY A 126 8.13 8.52 -20.80
C GLY A 126 7.35 9.39 -19.82
N ILE A 127 6.25 9.93 -20.35
CA ILE A 127 5.26 10.71 -19.61
C ILE A 127 3.97 9.90 -19.61
N TYR A 128 3.40 9.65 -18.43
CA TYR A 128 2.23 8.78 -18.26
C TYR A 128 1.08 9.50 -17.55
N ALA A 129 -0.13 9.33 -18.07
CA ALA A 129 -1.38 9.78 -17.48
C ALA A 129 -2.16 8.56 -16.94
N VAL A 130 -2.03 8.29 -15.65
CA VAL A 130 -2.58 7.07 -15.02
C VAL A 130 -3.88 7.41 -14.29
N ASP A 131 -5.02 7.03 -14.87
CA ASP A 131 -6.36 7.43 -14.42
C ASP A 131 -6.48 8.94 -14.15
N ALA A 132 -5.85 9.73 -15.03
CA ALA A 132 -5.83 11.18 -15.00
C ALA A 132 -6.36 11.70 -16.33
N LYS A 133 -7.69 11.72 -16.49
CA LYS A 133 -8.33 12.13 -17.74
C LYS A 133 -7.92 13.56 -18.10
N GLY A 134 -7.46 13.76 -19.34
CA GLY A 134 -7.03 15.06 -19.86
C GLY A 134 -5.61 15.47 -19.47
N ALA A 135 -4.87 14.66 -18.72
CA ALA A 135 -3.45 14.89 -18.49
C ALA A 135 -2.61 14.48 -19.71
N GLU A 136 -1.44 15.10 -19.85
CA GLU A 136 -0.48 14.80 -20.91
C GLU A 136 0.18 13.42 -20.72
N GLY A 137 0.51 12.78 -21.84
CA GLY A 137 1.28 11.53 -21.88
C GLY A 137 0.48 10.30 -22.27
N THR A 138 1.12 9.14 -22.16
CA THR A 138 0.50 7.84 -22.47
C THR A 138 -0.54 7.51 -21.42
N ALA A 139 -1.79 7.32 -21.85
CA ALA A 139 -2.89 6.95 -20.97
C ALA A 139 -2.74 5.52 -20.45
N ILE A 140 -2.92 5.33 -19.14
CA ILE A 140 -2.90 4.02 -18.47
C ILE A 140 -4.12 3.93 -17.54
N CYS A 141 -4.85 2.82 -17.61
CA CYS A 141 -5.98 2.51 -16.74
C CYS A 141 -5.55 1.56 -15.61
N HIS A 142 -5.95 1.83 -14.36
CA HIS A 142 -5.79 0.86 -13.26
C HIS A 142 -7.04 0.02 -13.00
N ASP A 143 -8.12 0.27 -13.75
CA ASP A 143 -9.26 -0.63 -13.78
C ASP A 143 -8.93 -1.87 -14.62
N ILE A 144 -8.89 -3.02 -13.96
CA ILE A 144 -8.48 -4.30 -14.54
C ILE A 144 -9.65 -5.27 -14.76
N GLY A 145 -10.88 -4.88 -14.41
CA GLY A 145 -12.03 -5.79 -14.42
C GLY A 145 -11.77 -7.07 -13.60
N ASP A 146 -12.25 -8.21 -14.10
CA ASP A 146 -12.11 -9.52 -13.44
C ASP A 146 -10.84 -10.25 -13.89
N MET A 147 -9.68 -9.66 -13.59
CA MET A 147 -8.36 -10.22 -13.92
C MET A 147 -7.91 -11.27 -12.91
N GLU A 148 -7.37 -12.40 -13.37
CA GLU A 148 -6.79 -13.44 -12.51
C GLU A 148 -5.51 -12.96 -11.79
N TRP A 149 -5.29 -13.45 -10.57
CA TRP A 149 -4.24 -12.93 -9.66
C TRP A 149 -2.83 -12.89 -10.28
N ASP A 150 -2.41 -13.94 -10.99
CA ASP A 150 -1.07 -13.97 -11.61
C ASP A 150 -0.94 -12.94 -12.74
N ALA A 151 -2.03 -12.67 -13.46
CA ALA A 151 -2.08 -11.60 -14.45
C ALA A 151 -2.05 -10.21 -13.79
N GLN A 152 -2.71 -10.05 -12.63
CA GLN A 152 -2.60 -8.81 -11.84
C GLN A 152 -1.15 -8.57 -11.40
N LEU A 153 -0.46 -9.58 -10.87
CA LEU A 153 0.95 -9.44 -10.48
C LEU A 153 1.84 -9.10 -11.67
N SER A 154 1.63 -9.76 -12.81
CA SER A 154 2.40 -9.50 -14.04
C SER A 154 2.21 -8.06 -14.53
N LEU A 155 0.96 -7.60 -14.63
CA LEU A 155 0.65 -6.22 -15.03
C LEU A 155 1.19 -5.21 -14.02
N ALA A 156 1.04 -5.47 -12.71
CA ALA A 156 1.53 -4.58 -11.67
C ALA A 156 3.06 -4.40 -11.73
N ARG A 157 3.82 -5.47 -12.00
CA ARG A 157 5.29 -5.37 -12.21
C ARG A 157 5.63 -4.54 -13.44
N GLU A 158 4.94 -4.78 -14.55
CA GLU A 158 5.14 -4.02 -15.79
C GLU A 158 4.88 -2.51 -15.56
N LEU A 159 3.75 -2.18 -14.92
CA LEU A 159 3.39 -0.80 -14.60
C LEU A 159 4.37 -0.16 -13.64
N LEU A 160 4.79 -0.85 -12.58
CA LEU A 160 5.81 -0.34 -11.66
C LEU A 160 7.13 -0.09 -12.37
N GLN A 161 7.53 -0.92 -13.34
CA GLN A 161 8.74 -0.69 -14.12
C GLN A 161 8.61 0.56 -15.02
N ARG A 162 7.43 0.78 -15.63
CA ARG A 162 7.15 2.03 -16.35
C ARG A 162 7.24 3.24 -15.42
N TYR A 163 6.62 3.18 -14.23
CA TYR A 163 6.63 4.29 -13.27
C TYR A 163 8.02 4.56 -12.69
N ARG A 164 8.80 3.51 -12.43
CA ARG A 164 10.17 3.60 -11.93
C ARG A 164 11.06 4.38 -12.87
N CYS A 165 10.93 4.13 -14.17
CA CYS A 165 11.74 4.77 -15.21
C CYS A 165 11.08 5.99 -15.85
N ALA A 166 9.91 6.45 -15.40
CA ALA A 166 9.22 7.57 -16.02
C ALA A 166 9.94 8.91 -15.76
N GLU A 167 9.78 9.85 -16.70
CA GLU A 167 10.15 11.26 -16.55
C GLU A 167 9.08 12.00 -15.72
N LEU A 168 7.81 11.65 -15.93
CA LEU A 168 6.68 12.25 -15.22
C LEU A 168 5.48 11.28 -15.20
N VAL A 169 4.81 11.20 -14.06
CA VAL A 169 3.53 10.49 -13.93
C VAL A 169 2.47 11.44 -13.41
N THR A 170 1.33 11.56 -14.10
CA THR A 170 0.15 12.26 -13.57
C THR A 170 -0.89 11.26 -13.14
N THR A 171 -1.43 11.37 -11.93
CA THR A 171 -2.38 10.38 -11.41
C THR A 171 -3.34 10.92 -10.35
N SER A 172 -4.50 10.29 -10.24
CA SER A 172 -5.43 10.40 -9.10
C SER A 172 -5.33 9.21 -8.12
N ARG A 173 -4.45 8.24 -8.40
CA ARG A 173 -4.36 6.96 -7.66
C ARG A 173 -3.24 6.99 -6.63
N LEU A 174 -3.61 6.72 -5.38
CA LEU A 174 -2.66 6.65 -4.26
C LEU A 174 -1.52 5.65 -4.51
N HIS A 175 -1.85 4.45 -5.00
CA HIS A 175 -0.87 3.38 -5.25
C HIS A 175 -0.16 3.51 -6.61
N VAL A 176 -0.31 4.64 -7.30
CA VAL A 176 0.61 5.10 -8.35
C VAL A 176 1.54 6.17 -7.78
N ALA A 177 0.97 7.14 -7.06
CA ALA A 177 1.72 8.25 -6.48
C ALA A 177 2.79 7.80 -5.49
N LEU A 178 2.45 6.93 -4.52
CA LEU A 178 3.40 6.50 -3.50
C LEU A 178 4.60 5.72 -4.07
N PRO A 179 4.43 4.74 -4.99
CA PRO A 179 5.57 4.15 -5.69
C PRO A 179 6.42 5.17 -6.45
N CYS A 180 5.80 6.14 -7.15
CA CYS A 180 6.55 7.18 -7.85
C CYS A 180 7.45 7.97 -6.91
N LEU A 181 6.94 8.37 -5.73
CA LEU A 181 7.74 9.01 -4.70
C LEU A 181 8.89 8.13 -4.21
N ALA A 182 8.64 6.83 -3.99
CA ALA A 182 9.68 5.88 -3.58
C ALA A 182 10.78 5.72 -4.63
N PHE A 183 10.42 5.70 -5.92
CA PHE A 183 11.37 5.64 -7.03
C PHE A 183 12.10 6.97 -7.28
N GLY A 184 11.64 8.08 -6.71
CA GLY A 184 12.10 9.43 -7.07
C GLY A 184 11.58 9.91 -8.43
N THR A 185 10.52 9.30 -8.94
CA THR A 185 9.83 9.72 -10.17
C THR A 185 8.99 10.96 -9.89
N PRO A 186 9.17 12.07 -10.65
CA PRO A 186 8.28 13.22 -10.59
C PRO A 186 6.82 12.80 -10.80
N VAL A 187 5.94 13.20 -9.87
CA VAL A 187 4.52 12.87 -9.94
C VAL A 187 3.65 14.12 -9.79
N ILE A 188 2.64 14.28 -10.64
CA ILE A 188 1.54 15.22 -10.44
C ILE A 188 0.38 14.43 -9.83
N ILE A 189 0.01 14.79 -8.61
CA ILE A 189 -1.11 14.16 -7.91
C ILE A 189 -2.33 15.06 -8.08
N GLN A 190 -3.36 14.56 -8.76
CA GLN A 190 -4.61 15.30 -8.90
C GLN A 190 -5.29 15.43 -7.54
N ASP A 191 -5.74 16.64 -7.19
CA ASP A 191 -6.36 16.88 -5.89
C ASP A 191 -7.61 15.97 -5.70
N PRO A 192 -7.59 15.06 -4.70
CA PRO A 192 -8.71 14.16 -4.43
C PRO A 192 -9.98 14.90 -3.99
N MET A 193 -9.88 16.17 -3.54
CA MET A 193 -11.02 17.01 -3.17
C MET A 193 -11.83 17.49 -4.38
N ARG A 194 -11.29 17.45 -5.60
CA ARG A 194 -12.00 17.93 -6.80
C ARG A 194 -13.23 17.09 -7.18
N TRP A 195 -13.30 15.82 -6.77
CA TRP A 195 -14.29 14.87 -7.28
C TRP A 195 -14.96 14.01 -6.18
N GLY A 196 -14.72 14.31 -4.89
CA GLY A 196 -15.13 13.44 -3.79
C GLY A 196 -15.64 14.18 -2.56
N ASN A 197 -16.32 13.45 -1.67
CA ASN A 197 -16.70 13.99 -0.36
C ASN A 197 -15.50 13.91 0.62
N ARG A 198 -15.47 14.84 1.58
CA ARG A 198 -14.36 14.99 2.54
C ARG A 198 -14.07 13.71 3.34
N GLU A 199 -15.10 12.88 3.59
CA GLU A 199 -14.96 11.61 4.31
C GLU A 199 -14.29 10.50 3.48
N ARG A 200 -14.65 10.32 2.20
CA ARG A 200 -13.93 9.40 1.30
C ARG A 200 -12.48 9.82 1.13
N ASN A 201 -12.20 11.12 1.20
CA ASN A 201 -10.85 11.65 1.01
C ASN A 201 -9.91 11.40 2.19
N ARG A 202 -10.43 10.98 3.36
CA ARG A 202 -9.58 10.59 4.50
C ARG A 202 -8.63 9.43 4.17
N ARG A 203 -8.97 8.59 3.20
CA ARG A 203 -8.11 7.50 2.70
C ARG A 203 -6.84 8.00 2.00
N PHE A 204 -6.78 9.28 1.67
CA PHE A 204 -5.62 9.94 1.08
C PHE A 204 -4.81 10.75 2.10
N SER A 205 -5.16 10.71 3.41
CA SER A 205 -4.45 11.51 4.45
C SER A 205 -2.95 11.18 4.60
N ILE A 206 -2.48 10.04 4.04
CA ILE A 206 -1.04 9.81 3.89
C ILE A 206 -0.38 10.82 2.95
N LEU A 207 -1.08 11.30 1.91
CA LEU A 207 -0.54 12.31 0.99
C LEU A 207 -0.20 13.60 1.73
N ASP A 208 -1.05 14.04 2.64
CA ASP A 208 -0.77 15.20 3.50
C ASP A 208 0.42 14.91 4.43
N ALA A 209 0.51 13.69 4.99
CA ALA A 209 1.61 13.29 5.86
C ALA A 209 2.97 13.19 5.14
N VAL A 210 2.99 12.85 3.85
CA VAL A 210 4.22 12.86 3.02
C VAL A 210 4.51 14.25 2.44
N GLY A 211 3.68 15.25 2.72
CA GLY A 211 3.86 16.62 2.23
C GLY A 211 3.53 16.82 0.75
N ALA A 212 2.59 16.03 0.22
CA ALA A 212 2.20 16.09 -1.18
C ALA A 212 1.74 17.49 -1.60
N ARG A 213 2.15 17.89 -2.80
CA ARG A 213 1.63 19.06 -3.50
C ARG A 213 0.74 18.58 -4.64
N TYR A 214 -0.49 19.08 -4.67
CA TYR A 214 -1.46 18.69 -5.68
C TYR A 214 -1.30 19.54 -6.96
N ASP A 215 -1.61 18.92 -8.10
CA ASP A 215 -1.69 19.56 -9.42
C ASP A 215 -0.40 20.22 -9.95
N THR A 216 0.75 19.95 -9.32
CA THR A 216 2.08 20.39 -9.75
C THR A 216 3.06 19.22 -9.64
N PRO A 217 4.13 19.15 -10.47
CA PRO A 217 5.16 18.14 -10.31
C PRO A 217 5.73 18.15 -8.90
N PHE A 218 5.79 16.97 -8.29
CA PHE A 218 6.21 16.77 -6.91
C PHE A 218 7.19 15.58 -6.84
N VAL A 219 8.30 15.81 -6.14
CA VAL A 219 9.30 14.79 -5.76
C VAL A 219 9.59 15.03 -4.29
N GLN A 220 9.72 13.95 -3.52
CA GLN A 220 9.98 14.02 -2.09
C GLN A 220 10.90 12.88 -1.69
N ASP A 221 11.90 13.16 -0.85
CA ASP A 221 12.63 12.11 -0.19
C ASP A 221 11.71 11.43 0.84
N VAL A 222 11.46 10.14 0.62
CA VAL A 222 10.63 9.27 1.46
C VAL A 222 11.46 8.21 2.20
N SER A 223 12.79 8.35 2.25
CA SER A 223 13.70 7.43 2.96
C SER A 223 13.29 7.19 4.42
N ALA A 224 12.83 8.22 5.12
CA ALA A 224 12.31 8.11 6.49
C ALA A 224 11.05 7.23 6.56
N TRP A 225 10.16 7.30 5.57
CA TRP A 225 8.96 6.45 5.50
C TRP A 225 9.33 4.99 5.23
N ARG A 226 10.26 4.76 4.31
CA ARG A 226 10.83 3.43 4.08
C ARG A 226 11.41 2.84 5.36
N GLN A 227 12.23 3.61 6.09
CA GLN A 227 12.84 3.14 7.34
C GLN A 227 11.79 2.85 8.41
N ARG A 228 10.77 3.70 8.58
CA ARG A 228 9.67 3.46 9.52
C ARG A 228 8.96 2.13 9.25
N TYR A 229 8.65 1.86 7.98
CA TYR A 229 7.95 0.64 7.59
C TYR A 229 8.81 -0.61 7.84
N ILE A 230 10.08 -0.58 7.43
CA ILE A 230 11.02 -1.70 7.62
C ILE A 230 11.25 -1.95 9.11
N SER A 231 11.57 -0.92 9.90
CA SER A 231 11.80 -1.06 11.34
C SER A 231 10.56 -1.52 12.11
N PHE A 232 9.35 -1.19 11.63
CA PHE A 232 8.12 -1.73 12.20
C PHE A 232 8.03 -3.23 12.01
N LEU A 233 8.29 -3.73 10.79
CA LEU A 233 8.27 -5.15 10.51
C LEU A 233 9.38 -5.89 11.28
N GLU A 234 10.63 -5.41 11.24
CA GLU A 234 11.76 -6.06 11.92
C GLU A 234 11.50 -6.21 13.43
N ARG A 235 11.01 -5.14 14.08
CA ARG A 235 10.70 -5.12 15.51
C ARG A 235 9.62 -6.13 15.91
N HIS A 236 8.58 -6.30 15.10
CA HIS A 236 7.46 -7.17 15.45
C HIS A 236 7.67 -8.61 15.00
N LEU A 237 8.36 -8.83 13.88
CA LEU A 237 8.60 -10.15 13.32
C LEU A 237 9.87 -10.80 13.89
N GLY A 238 10.75 -10.05 14.55
CA GLY A 238 12.00 -10.56 15.11
C GLY A 238 12.99 -11.02 14.05
N ILE A 239 12.90 -10.45 12.85
CA ILE A 239 13.79 -10.75 11.72
C ILE A 239 14.49 -9.49 11.24
N ARG A 240 15.64 -9.66 10.59
CA ARG A 240 16.26 -8.59 9.80
C ARG A 240 15.71 -8.63 8.38
N ILE A 241 15.31 -7.48 7.86
CA ILE A 241 14.79 -7.37 6.49
C ILE A 241 15.90 -6.91 5.56
N THR A 242 16.16 -7.73 4.55
CA THR A 242 17.03 -7.38 3.42
C THR A 242 16.14 -7.31 2.17
N PRO A 243 15.67 -6.11 1.78
CA PRO A 243 14.73 -6.00 0.66
C PRO A 243 15.34 -6.58 -0.62
N ARG A 244 14.57 -7.42 -1.32
CA ARG A 244 14.95 -7.87 -2.65
C ARG A 244 14.94 -6.70 -3.63
N PRO A 245 15.87 -6.62 -4.59
CA PRO A 245 15.88 -5.56 -5.60
C PRO A 245 14.59 -5.58 -6.43
N PHE A 246 14.22 -4.43 -6.99
CA PHE A 246 13.15 -4.37 -7.97
C PHE A 246 13.70 -4.92 -9.29
N VAL A 247 13.25 -6.11 -9.67
CA VAL A 247 13.55 -6.76 -10.95
C VAL A 247 12.37 -6.56 -11.88
#